data_AF-A0A2K9J2D2-F1
#
_entry.id   AF-A0A2K9J2D2-F1
#
_cell.length_a   1.000
_cell.length_b   1.000
_cell.length_c   1.000
_cell.angle_alpha   90.00
_cell.angle_beta   90.00
_cell.angle_gamma   90.00
#
_symmetry.space_group_name_H-M   'P 1'
#
loop_
_entity.id
_entity.type
_entity.pdbx_description
1 polymer ?
#
loop_
_entity_poly.entity_id
_entity_poly.type
_entity_poly.pdbx_seq_one_letter_code
_entity_poly.pdbx_strand_id
1 'polypeptide(L)' 'MTQEELQSFRDRFDNIMQAPKRIRNKRLVTLMEDMERAYNIPLLYSAAYAFNNPEIMNLYRQVSYARDFEGGR' A
#
# COMPACT_ATOMS: atom_id res chain seq x y z
N MET A 1 -11.32 8.72 9.95
CA MET A 1 -10.26 7.75 9.66
C MET A 1 -9.44 7.54 10.91
N THR A 2 -9.15 6.29 11.27
CA THR A 2 -8.52 5.94 12.55
C THR A 2 -7.22 5.16 12.34
N GLN A 3 -6.38 5.14 13.37
CA GLN A 3 -5.15 4.33 13.41
C GLN A 3 -5.45 2.82 13.21
N GLU A 4 -6.65 2.38 13.58
CA GLU A 4 -7.11 0.99 13.41
C GLU A 4 -7.27 0.61 11.94
N GLU A 5 -7.76 1.52 11.08
CA GLU A 5 -7.85 1.28 9.64
C GLU A 5 -6.45 1.10 9.02
N LEU A 6 -5.48 1.93 9.46
CA LEU A 6 -4.10 1.81 8.98
C LEU A 6 -3.47 0.51 9.43
N GLN A 7 -3.76 0.07 10.65
CA GLN A 7 -3.29 -1.22 11.16
C GLN A 7 -3.87 -2.38 10.34
N SER A 8 -5.16 -2.35 9.99
CA SER A 8 -5.77 -3.35 9.11
C SER A 8 -5.06 -3.46 7.74
N PHE A 9 -4.65 -2.33 7.16
CA PHE A 9 -3.86 -2.35 5.92
C PHE A 9 -2.46 -2.96 6.12
N ARG A 10 -1.81 -2.73 7.26
CA ARG A 10 -0.52 -3.38 7.60
C ARG A 10 -0.68 -4.89 7.73
N ASP A 11 -1.68 -5.33 8.48
CA ASP A 11 -1.95 -6.77 8.67
C ASP A 11 -2.26 -7.44 7.32
N ARG A 12 -3.01 -6.76 6.44
CA ARG A 12 -3.29 -7.25 5.09
C ARG A 12 -2.04 -7.31 4.24
N PHE A 13 -1.14 -6.34 4.33
CA PHE A 13 0.16 -6.36 3.65
C PHE A 13 0.99 -7.57 4.09
N ASP A 14 1.14 -7.79 5.40
CA ASP A 14 1.90 -8.92 5.94
C ASP A 14 1.34 -10.26 5.47
N ASN A 15 0.02 -10.42 5.50
CA ASN A 15 -0.67 -11.60 4.98
C ASN A 15 -0.42 -11.82 3.48
N ILE A 16 -0.33 -10.74 2.68
CA ILE A 16 0.00 -10.83 1.25
C ILE A 16 1.45 -11.28 1.05
N MET A 17 2.38 -10.78 1.85
CA MET A 17 3.79 -11.16 1.77
C MET A 17 4.01 -12.65 2.11
N GLN A 18 3.17 -13.25 2.95
CA GLN A 18 3.18 -14.69 3.23
C GLN A 18 2.50 -15.54 2.12
N ALA A 19 1.76 -14.92 1.20
CA ALA A 19 1.06 -15.63 0.13
C ALA A 19 2.03 -16.11 -0.98
N PRO A 20 1.65 -17.14 -1.76
CA PRO A 20 2.45 -17.60 -2.89
C PRO A 20 2.73 -16.48 -3.90
N LYS A 21 3.96 -16.39 -4.41
CA LYS A 21 4.41 -15.35 -5.36
C LYS A 21 3.44 -15.14 -6.53
N ARG A 22 2.93 -16.24 -7.11
CA ARG A 22 1.97 -16.23 -8.24
C ARG A 22 0.70 -15.40 -8.01
N ILE A 23 0.26 -15.20 -6.76
CA ILE A 23 -0.91 -14.38 -6.43
C ILE A 23 -0.54 -13.08 -5.72
N ARG A 24 0.71 -12.91 -5.29
CA ARG A 24 1.16 -11.80 -4.46
C ARG A 24 1.03 -10.48 -5.19
N ASN A 25 1.56 -10.38 -6.42
CA ASN A 25 1.49 -9.16 -7.22
C ASN A 25 0.04 -8.67 -7.39
N LYS A 26 -0.88 -9.54 -7.81
CA LYS A 26 -2.31 -9.18 -7.95
C LYS A 26 -2.90 -8.63 -6.64
N ARG A 27 -2.58 -9.24 -5.51
CA ARG A 27 -3.08 -8.79 -4.20
C ARG A 27 -2.45 -7.46 -3.75
N LEU A 28 -1.17 -7.23 -4.07
CA LEU A 28 -0.50 -5.96 -3.80
C LEU A 28 -1.11 -4.82 -4.62
N VAL A 29 -1.45 -5.05 -5.90
CA VAL A 29 -2.18 -4.08 -6.73
C VAL A 29 -3.51 -3.71 -6.07
N THR A 30 -4.33 -4.70 -5.71
CA THR A 30 -5.61 -4.44 -5.04
C THR A 30 -5.42 -3.71 -3.71
N LEU A 31 -4.38 -4.04 -2.93
CA LEU A 31 -4.09 -3.34 -1.67
C LEU A 31 -3.77 -1.86 -1.91
N MET A 32 -2.99 -1.53 -2.95
CA MET A 32 -2.69 -0.13 -3.29
C MET A 32 -3.94 0.64 -3.69
N GLU A 33 -4.78 0.08 -4.57
CA GLU A 33 -6.04 0.71 -4.99
C GLU A 33 -6.98 0.97 -3.80
N ASP A 34 -7.06 0.01 -2.86
CA ASP A 34 -7.86 0.16 -1.66
C ASP A 34 -7.32 1.29 -0.75
N MET A 35 -6.00 1.39 -0.59
CA MET A 35 -5.36 2.47 0.18
C MET A 35 -5.56 3.84 -0.49
N GLU A 36 -5.47 3.91 -1.82
CA GLU A 36 -5.69 5.14 -2.59
C GLU A 36 -7.09 5.68 -2.37
N ARG A 37 -8.11 4.80 -2.42
CA ARG A 37 -9.50 5.17 -2.17
C ARG A 37 -9.76 5.53 -0.71
N ALA A 38 -9.24 4.73 0.22
CA ALA A 38 -9.49 4.92 1.65
C ALA A 38 -8.90 6.25 2.17
N TYR A 39 -7.67 6.57 1.75
CA TYR A 39 -6.96 7.76 2.24
C TYR A 39 -6.98 8.94 1.27
N ASN A 40 -7.68 8.82 0.13
CA ASN A 40 -7.67 9.80 -0.95
C ASN A 40 -6.25 10.18 -1.37
N ILE A 41 -5.39 9.16 -1.55
CA ILE A 41 -4.00 9.37 -1.97
C ILE A 41 -4.02 9.98 -3.38
N PRO A 42 -3.38 11.14 -3.60
CA PRO A 42 -3.32 11.74 -4.93
C PRO A 42 -2.62 10.83 -5.94
N LEU A 43 -3.20 10.69 -7.13
CA LEU A 43 -2.61 9.92 -8.24
C LEU A 43 -1.24 10.46 -8.67
N LEU A 44 -1.05 11.78 -8.59
CA LEU A 44 0.22 12.45 -8.83
C LEU A 44 0.87 12.80 -7.49
N TYR A 45 2.20 12.73 -7.42
CA TYR A 45 2.93 13.07 -6.21
C TYR A 45 2.56 14.47 -5.69
N SER A 46 2.18 14.53 -4.42
CA SER A 46 1.91 15.76 -3.69
C SER A 46 2.78 15.82 -2.44
N ALA A 47 3.75 16.74 -2.43
CA ALA A 47 4.63 16.94 -1.28
C ALA A 47 3.84 17.31 -0.02
N ALA A 48 2.81 18.16 -0.17
CA ALA A 48 1.94 18.56 0.94
C ALA A 48 1.16 17.36 1.52
N TYR A 49 0.61 16.50 0.67
CA TYR A 49 -0.08 15.30 1.14
C TYR A 49 0.88 14.37 1.87
N ALA A 50 2.07 14.14 1.30
CA ALA A 50 3.06 13.25 1.89
C ALA A 50 3.60 13.75 3.23
N PHE A 51 3.78 15.07 3.37
CA PHE A 51 4.19 15.70 4.62
C PHE A 51 3.12 15.55 5.72
N ASN A 52 1.84 15.71 5.36
CA ASN A 52 0.73 15.62 6.31
C ASN A 52 0.34 14.18 6.66
N ASN A 53 0.69 13.19 5.82
CA ASN A 53 0.28 11.79 5.97
C ASN A 53 1.48 10.83 5.95
N PRO A 54 2.50 11.02 6.82
CA PRO A 54 3.76 10.29 6.71
C PRO A 54 3.60 8.78 6.91
N GLU A 55 2.73 8.35 7.84
CA GLU A 55 2.53 6.92 8.12
C GLU A 55 1.81 6.19 7.00
N ILE A 56 0.77 6.80 6.42
CA ILE A 56 0.02 6.29 5.27
C ILE A 56 0.98 6.15 4.09
N MET A 57 1.74 7.21 3.79
CA MET A 57 2.70 7.18 2.68
C MET A 57 3.84 6.21 2.91
N ASN A 58 4.28 5.99 4.15
CA ASN A 58 5.28 4.98 4.46
C ASN A 58 4.79 3.58 4.09
N LEU A 59 3.59 3.20 4.52
CA LEU A 59 3.01 1.90 4.15
C LEU A 59 2.76 1.82 2.64
N TYR A 60 2.17 2.84 2.03
CA TYR A 60 1.89 2.86 0.60
C TYR A 60 3.14 2.65 -0.25
N ARG A 61 4.27 3.28 0.13
CA ARG A 61 5.57 3.06 -0.52
C ARG A 61 6.08 1.63 -0.34
N GLN A 62 5.94 1.04 0.86
CA GLN A 62 6.34 -0.36 1.09
C GLN A 62 5.56 -1.31 0.18
N VAL A 63 4.23 -1.11 0.04
CA VAL A 63 3.40 -1.90 -0.87
C VAL A 63 3.83 -1.71 -2.32
N SER A 64 4.08 -0.46 -2.75
CA SER A 64 4.56 -0.16 -4.11
C SER A 64 5.88 -0.86 -4.42
N TYR A 65 6.86 -0.77 -3.52
CA TYR A 65 8.16 -1.42 -3.72
C TYR A 65 8.05 -2.95 -3.75
N ALA A 66 7.24 -3.54 -2.87
CA ALA A 66 6.99 -4.98 -2.90
C ALA A 66 6.36 -5.41 -4.23
N ARG A 67 5.42 -4.61 -4.77
CA ARG A 67 4.78 -4.88 -6.06
C ARG A 67 5.79 -4.80 -7.20
N ASP A 68 6.61 -3.76 -7.23
CA ASP A 68 7.61 -3.56 -8.28
C ASP A 68 8.66 -4.68 -8.26
N PHE A 69 9.04 -5.16 -7.08
CA PHE A 69 9.91 -6.33 -6.93
C PHE A 69 9.26 -7.64 -7.43
N GLU A 70 7.99 -7.88 -7.14
CA GLU A 70 7.25 -9.07 -7.61
C GLU A 70 6.84 -8.99 -9.09
N GLY A 71 6.73 -7.78 -9.64
CA GLY A 71 6.44 -7.51 -11.05
C GLY A 71 7.69 -7.44 -11.93
N GLY A 72 8.89 -7.49 -11.33
CA GLY A 72 10.16 -7.56 -12.04
C GLY A 72 10.20 -8.79 -12.94
N ARG A 73 10.18 -8.55 -14.25
CA ARG A 73 10.48 -9.52 -15.30
C ARG A 73 11.95 -9.91 -15.27
#